data_AF-A0A837IP51-F1
#
_entry.id   AF-A0A837IP51-F1
#
_cell.length_a   1.000
_cell.length_b   1.000
_cell.length_c   1.000
_cell.angle_alpha   90.00
_cell.angle_beta   90.00
_cell.angle_gamma   90.00
#
_symmetry.space_group_name_H-M   'P 1'
#
loop_
_entity.id
_entity.type
_entity.pdbx_description
1 polymer ?
#
loop_
_entity_poly.entity_id
_entity_poly.type
_entity_poly.pdbx_seq_one_letter_code
_entity_poly.pdbx_strand_id
1 'polypeptide(L)'
;MLNVFRKGQLTNYKIFLGADTIVSFAMGLFGPFWAVFILEFGDSSIESLGFAVGIMILAQSLTAYFAGKFSDRFGRKGFMVGANLAIAMIIFSYTLVESLVQLYAVQVMYGIVTAISGTAESAFLGDITERATRGRDVGKLNAITGIAAALAMMGGGILVGGFGFNIIFYAVAGFFFLSAVLLLLIKEKRMPTAE
;
A
#
# COMPACT_ATOMS: atom_id res chain seq x y z
N MET A 1 19.51 -18.03 -22.92
CA MET A 1 18.62 -18.12 -21.74
C MET A 1 18.82 -17.00 -20.72
N LEU A 2 20.06 -16.69 -20.30
CA LEU A 2 20.35 -15.60 -19.36
C LEU A 2 19.79 -14.22 -19.77
N ASN A 3 19.90 -13.83 -21.05
CA ASN A 3 19.36 -12.55 -21.54
C ASN A 3 17.82 -12.47 -21.51
N VAL A 4 17.12 -13.58 -21.69
CA VAL A 4 15.64 -13.61 -21.65
C VAL A 4 15.15 -13.54 -20.20
N PHE A 5 15.82 -14.24 -19.28
CA PHE A 5 15.53 -14.19 -17.85
C PHE A 5 15.75 -12.77 -17.28
N ARG A 6 16.89 -12.16 -17.61
CA ARG A 6 17.22 -10.79 -17.19
C ARG A 6 16.25 -9.74 -17.75
N LYS A 7 15.82 -9.88 -19.01
CA LYS A 7 14.81 -9.02 -19.64
C LYS A 7 13.44 -9.15 -18.95
N GLY A 8 13.08 -10.36 -18.51
CA GLY A 8 11.87 -10.61 -17.71
C GLY A 8 11.90 -9.91 -16.35
N GLN A 9 12.98 -10.06 -15.59
CA GLN A 9 13.14 -9.39 -14.29
C GLN A 9 13.13 -7.86 -14.41
N LEU A 10 13.80 -7.30 -15.42
CA LEU A 10 13.77 -5.86 -15.69
C LEU A 10 12.36 -5.35 -16.03
N THR A 11 11.56 -6.15 -16.73
CA THR A 11 10.17 -5.79 -17.06
C THR A 11 9.31 -5.79 -15.80
N ASN A 12 9.40 -6.85 -14.98
CA ASN A 12 8.69 -6.95 -13.71
C ASN A 12 9.11 -5.83 -12.73
N TYR A 13 10.39 -5.49 -12.67
CA TYR A 13 10.89 -4.36 -11.86
C TYR A 13 10.27 -3.03 -12.28
N LYS A 14 10.17 -2.75 -13.59
CA LYS A 14 9.54 -1.51 -14.08
C LYS A 14 8.06 -1.44 -13.76
N ILE A 15 7.33 -2.56 -13.92
CA ILE A 15 5.90 -2.65 -13.60
C ILE A 15 5.70 -2.43 -12.10
N PHE A 16 6.49 -3.12 -11.27
CA PHE A 16 6.46 -2.98 -9.82
C PHE A 16 6.77 -1.55 -9.38
N LEU A 17 7.87 -0.96 -9.88
CA LEU A 17 8.22 0.43 -9.60
C LEU A 17 7.08 1.40 -9.96
N GLY A 18 6.43 1.21 -11.11
CA GLY A 18 5.28 2.03 -11.49
C GLY A 18 4.09 1.87 -10.55
N ALA A 19 3.74 0.63 -10.20
CA ALA A 19 2.65 0.33 -9.29
C ALA A 19 2.90 0.88 -7.87
N ASP A 20 4.13 0.75 -7.38
CA ASP A 20 4.58 1.24 -6.08
C ASP A 20 4.67 2.77 -6.03
N THR A 21 5.06 3.41 -7.15
CA THR A 21 5.02 4.87 -7.28
C THR A 21 3.60 5.41 -7.20
N ILE A 22 2.63 4.74 -7.85
CA ILE A 22 1.21 5.10 -7.77
C ILE A 22 0.69 4.97 -6.32
N VAL A 23 1.02 3.87 -5.65
CA VAL A 23 0.67 3.65 -4.23
C VAL A 23 1.30 4.72 -3.35
N SER A 24 2.56 5.05 -3.58
CA SER A 24 3.28 6.06 -2.79
C SER A 24 2.70 7.46 -2.98
N PHE A 25 2.30 7.82 -4.20
CA PHE A 25 1.54 9.04 -4.47
C PHE A 25 0.22 9.05 -3.67
N ALA A 26 -0.53 7.94 -3.70
CA ALA A 26 -1.76 7.79 -2.93
C ALA A 26 -1.51 7.93 -1.42
N MET A 27 -0.46 7.32 -0.90
CA MET A 27 -0.08 7.41 0.51
C MET A 27 0.36 8.83 0.91
N GLY A 28 0.94 9.61 0.00
CA GLY A 28 1.22 11.03 0.21
C GLY A 28 -0.06 11.87 0.37
N LEU A 29 -1.12 11.53 -0.37
CA LEU A 29 -2.46 12.13 -0.18
C LEU A 29 -3.15 11.61 1.09
N PHE A 30 -2.94 10.36 1.46
CA PHE A 30 -3.60 9.78 2.63
C PHE A 30 -2.97 10.28 3.93
N GLY A 31 -1.64 10.20 4.08
CA GLY A 31 -0.92 10.35 5.35
C GLY A 31 -1.36 11.51 6.26
N PRO A 32 -1.09 12.78 5.91
CA PRO A 32 -1.39 13.90 6.79
C PRO A 32 -2.89 14.22 6.83
N PHE A 33 -3.60 14.09 5.70
CA PHE A 33 -5.01 14.44 5.60
C PHE A 33 -5.92 13.44 6.32
N TRP A 34 -5.50 12.18 6.40
CA TRP A 34 -6.15 11.16 7.22
C TRP A 34 -6.11 11.51 8.72
N ALA A 35 -4.96 11.97 9.22
CA ALA A 35 -4.84 12.37 10.63
C ALA A 35 -5.74 13.58 10.94
N VAL A 36 -5.79 14.56 10.04
CA VAL A 36 -6.69 15.73 10.17
C VAL A 36 -8.15 15.30 10.07
N PHE A 37 -8.51 14.42 9.13
CA PHE A 37 -9.86 13.86 9.01
C PHE A 37 -10.34 13.25 10.33
N ILE A 38 -9.50 12.46 11.01
CA ILE A 38 -9.87 11.86 12.30
C ILE A 38 -10.07 12.91 13.38
N LEU A 39 -9.33 14.01 13.38
CA LEU A 39 -9.50 15.09 14.36
C LEU A 39 -10.74 15.93 14.11
N GLU A 40 -11.23 15.99 12.86
CA GLU A 40 -12.45 16.68 12.47
C GLU A 40 -13.68 15.75 12.43
N PHE A 41 -13.52 14.48 12.82
CA PHE A 41 -14.57 13.46 12.72
C PHE A 41 -15.53 13.51 13.93
N GLY A 42 -16.62 14.26 13.81
CA GLY A 42 -17.63 14.38 14.86
C GLY A 42 -17.04 14.97 16.14
N ASP A 43 -17.27 14.33 17.28
CA ASP A 43 -16.74 14.76 18.59
C ASP A 43 -15.35 14.16 18.91
N SER A 44 -14.58 13.83 17.88
CA SER A 44 -13.25 13.22 18.02
C SER A 44 -12.24 14.11 18.75
N SER A 45 -11.32 13.48 19.47
CA SER A 45 -10.22 14.15 20.17
C SER A 45 -8.84 13.62 19.77
N ILE A 46 -7.78 14.24 20.30
CA ILE A 46 -6.41 13.74 20.17
C ILE A 46 -6.28 12.31 20.73
N GLU A 47 -7.05 11.96 21.76
CA GLU A 47 -7.09 10.60 22.30
C GLU A 47 -7.70 9.62 21.30
N SER A 48 -8.76 10.02 20.60
CA SER A 48 -9.38 9.21 19.54
C SER A 48 -8.41 8.94 18.40
N LEU A 49 -7.63 9.95 17.99
CA LEU A 49 -6.56 9.81 17.00
C LEU A 49 -5.47 8.85 17.48
N GLY A 50 -5.00 9.04 18.71
CA GLY A 50 -3.99 8.17 19.31
C GLY A 50 -4.43 6.71 19.37
N PHE A 51 -5.69 6.47 19.76
CA PHE A 51 -6.27 5.13 19.78
C PHE A 51 -6.41 4.54 18.36
N ALA A 52 -6.88 5.33 17.39
CA ALA A 52 -6.99 4.90 15.99
C ALA A 52 -5.63 4.49 15.40
N VAL A 53 -4.58 5.29 15.62
CA VAL A 53 -3.22 4.96 15.18
C VAL A 53 -2.72 3.72 15.91
N GLY A 54 -2.89 3.66 17.23
CA GLY A 54 -2.40 2.57 18.08
C GLY A 54 -3.02 1.22 17.71
N ILE A 55 -4.34 1.15 17.54
CA ILE A 55 -5.03 -0.09 17.20
C ILE A 55 -4.68 -0.58 15.79
N MET A 56 -4.49 0.34 14.84
CA MET A 56 -4.00 0.02 13.50
C MET A 56 -2.61 -0.60 13.53
N ILE A 57 -1.65 0.03 14.23
CA ILE A 57 -0.27 -0.46 14.35
C ILE A 57 -0.23 -1.79 15.10
N LEU A 58 -1.04 -1.96 16.15
CA LEU A 58 -1.18 -3.23 16.87
C LEU A 58 -1.66 -4.34 15.92
N ALA A 59 -2.75 -4.09 15.19
CA ALA A 59 -3.28 -5.05 14.22
C ALA A 59 -2.26 -5.38 13.12
N GLN A 60 -1.57 -4.36 12.60
CA GLN A 60 -0.49 -4.53 11.62
C GLN A 60 0.64 -5.39 12.16
N SER A 61 1.14 -5.10 13.36
CA SER A 61 2.28 -5.80 13.96
C SER A 61 1.96 -7.25 14.29
N LEU A 62 0.78 -7.51 14.88
CA LEU A 62 0.31 -8.87 15.14
C LEU A 62 0.17 -9.66 13.84
N THR A 63 -0.38 -9.03 12.80
CA THR A 63 -0.55 -9.67 11.48
C THR A 63 0.78 -9.92 10.79
N ALA A 64 1.75 -9.00 10.86
CA ALA A 64 3.04 -9.12 10.20
C ALA A 64 3.80 -10.38 10.62
N TYR A 65 3.72 -10.75 11.90
CA TYR A 65 4.31 -11.99 12.42
C TYR A 65 3.77 -13.25 11.71
N PHE A 66 2.48 -13.26 11.37
CA PHE A 66 1.85 -14.38 10.67
C PHE A 66 1.97 -14.26 9.15
N ALA A 67 1.83 -13.06 8.59
CA ALA A 67 1.81 -12.78 7.16
C ALA A 67 3.06 -13.31 6.43
N GLY A 68 4.24 -13.20 7.06
CA GLY A 68 5.49 -13.74 6.51
C GLY A 68 5.44 -15.24 6.25
N LYS A 69 4.71 -16.03 7.05
CA LYS A 69 4.56 -17.49 6.84
C LYS A 69 3.57 -17.84 5.72
N PHE A 70 2.59 -16.98 5.44
CA PHE A 70 1.53 -17.23 4.45
C PHE A 70 1.89 -16.73 3.05
N SER A 71 2.69 -15.66 2.95
CA SER A 71 3.17 -15.08 1.67
C SER A 71 3.83 -16.12 0.76
N ASP A 72 4.59 -17.05 1.34
CA ASP A 72 5.39 -18.02 0.56
C ASP A 72 4.55 -19.09 -0.15
N ARG A 73 3.27 -19.27 0.19
CA ARG A 73 2.42 -20.36 -0.35
C ARG A 73 1.57 -20.03 -1.56
N PHE A 74 1.13 -18.79 -1.79
CA PHE A 74 0.11 -18.48 -2.81
C PHE A 74 0.60 -17.67 -4.02
N GLY A 75 1.91 -17.39 -4.11
CA GLY A 75 2.49 -16.56 -5.16
C GLY A 75 2.34 -15.07 -4.86
N ARG A 76 3.41 -14.31 -5.15
CA ARG A 76 3.57 -12.94 -4.67
C ARG A 76 2.68 -11.97 -5.42
N LYS A 77 2.51 -12.18 -6.72
CA LYS A 77 1.63 -11.32 -7.55
C LYS A 77 0.19 -11.35 -7.04
N GLY A 78 -0.35 -12.53 -6.75
CA GLY A 78 -1.73 -12.70 -6.29
C GLY A 78 -1.98 -11.95 -4.98
N PHE A 79 -1.06 -12.08 -4.03
CA PHE A 79 -1.12 -11.35 -2.76
C PHE A 79 -1.07 -9.84 -2.94
N MET A 80 -0.15 -9.32 -3.73
CA MET A 80 -0.02 -7.87 -3.93
C MET A 80 -1.26 -7.27 -4.61
N VAL A 81 -1.81 -7.95 -5.63
CA VAL A 81 -3.05 -7.53 -6.30
C VAL A 81 -4.22 -7.56 -5.31
N GLY A 82 -4.38 -8.66 -4.57
CA GLY A 82 -5.46 -8.81 -3.60
C GLY A 82 -5.37 -7.79 -2.46
N ALA A 83 -4.16 -7.52 -1.95
CA ALA A 83 -3.91 -6.53 -0.92
C ALA A 83 -4.24 -5.12 -1.41
N ASN A 84 -3.79 -4.73 -2.61
CA ASN A 84 -4.12 -3.40 -3.15
C ASN A 84 -5.61 -3.22 -3.40
N LEU A 85 -6.33 -4.24 -3.86
CA LEU A 85 -7.79 -4.19 -3.99
C LEU A 85 -8.48 -4.08 -2.63
N ALA A 86 -8.02 -4.85 -1.64
CA ALA A 86 -8.56 -4.78 -0.29
C ALA A 86 -8.31 -3.40 0.36
N ILE A 87 -7.11 -2.84 0.19
CA ILE A 87 -6.80 -1.48 0.63
C ILE A 87 -7.70 -0.47 -0.08
N ALA A 88 -7.90 -0.58 -1.40
CA ALA A 88 -8.80 0.32 -2.13
C ALA A 88 -10.22 0.31 -1.52
N MET A 89 -10.76 -0.87 -1.22
CA MET A 89 -12.09 -1.00 -0.59
C MET A 89 -12.12 -0.44 0.84
N ILE A 90 -11.07 -0.69 1.64
CA ILE A 90 -10.95 -0.17 3.01
C ILE A 90 -10.82 1.35 3.01
N ILE A 91 -10.05 1.91 2.10
CA ILE A 91 -9.91 3.37 1.98
C ILE A 91 -11.23 3.99 1.52
N PHE A 92 -11.94 3.36 0.58
CA PHE A 92 -13.27 3.82 0.18
C PHE A 92 -14.26 3.80 1.35
N SER A 93 -14.21 2.80 2.23
CA SER A 93 -15.15 2.68 3.35
C SER A 93 -15.03 3.80 4.38
N TYR A 94 -13.93 4.56 4.42
CA TYR A 94 -13.83 5.80 5.22
C TYR A 94 -14.95 6.79 4.93
N THR A 95 -15.44 6.83 3.69
CA THR A 95 -16.54 7.72 3.27
C THR A 95 -17.91 7.31 3.81
N LEU A 96 -18.00 6.09 4.36
CA LEU A 96 -19.22 5.49 4.91
C LEU A 96 -19.18 5.41 6.45
N VAL A 97 -18.09 5.89 7.07
CA VAL A 97 -17.93 5.85 8.52
C VAL A 97 -18.79 6.94 9.15
N GLU A 98 -19.67 6.53 10.06
CA GLU A 98 -20.59 7.42 10.80
C GLU A 98 -20.30 7.45 12.31
N SER A 99 -19.36 6.62 12.79
CA SER A 99 -19.00 6.56 14.21
C SER A 99 -17.53 6.17 14.45
N LEU A 100 -17.00 6.52 15.62
CA LEU A 100 -15.64 6.14 16.03
C LEU A 100 -15.42 4.63 16.07
N VAL A 101 -16.45 3.85 16.44
CA VAL A 101 -16.34 2.38 16.45
C VAL A 101 -16.13 1.83 15.04
N GLN A 102 -16.86 2.36 14.05
CA GLN A 102 -16.65 2.00 12.65
C GLN A 102 -15.27 2.45 12.16
N LEU A 103 -14.82 3.65 12.54
CA LEU A 103 -13.48 4.14 12.23
C LEU A 103 -12.40 3.18 12.76
N TYR A 104 -12.51 2.74 14.01
CA TYR A 104 -11.56 1.79 14.60
C TYR A 104 -11.60 0.41 13.93
N ALA A 105 -12.77 -0.05 13.51
CA ALA A 105 -12.88 -1.30 12.75
C ALA A 105 -12.17 -1.17 11.38
N VAL A 106 -12.37 -0.06 10.68
CA VAL A 106 -11.66 0.25 9.43
C VAL A 106 -10.14 0.29 9.65
N GLN A 107 -9.69 0.87 10.77
CA GLN A 107 -8.28 0.93 11.14
C GLN A 107 -7.64 -0.44 11.41
N VAL A 108 -8.37 -1.34 12.08
CA VAL A 108 -7.93 -2.72 12.28
C VAL A 108 -7.79 -3.42 10.94
N MET A 109 -8.80 -3.33 10.07
CA MET A 109 -8.75 -3.94 8.74
C MET A 109 -7.58 -3.39 7.91
N TYR A 110 -7.38 -2.07 7.92
CA TYR A 110 -6.28 -1.43 7.22
C TYR A 110 -4.91 -1.92 7.73
N GLY A 111 -4.72 -2.01 9.04
CA GLY A 111 -3.50 -2.55 9.64
C GLY A 111 -3.21 -4.00 9.21
N ILE A 112 -4.22 -4.87 9.22
CA ILE A 112 -4.10 -6.27 8.79
C ILE A 112 -3.66 -6.35 7.33
N VAL A 113 -4.35 -5.65 6.43
CA VAL A 113 -4.07 -5.76 4.99
C VAL A 113 -2.73 -5.14 4.61
N THR A 114 -2.35 -4.01 5.22
CA THR A 114 -1.06 -3.36 4.95
C THR A 114 0.12 -4.21 5.43
N ALA A 115 -0.02 -4.96 6.53
CA ALA A 115 0.99 -5.94 6.94
C ALA A 115 1.22 -7.02 5.87
N ILE A 116 0.13 -7.56 5.31
CA ILE A 116 0.19 -8.56 4.24
C ILE A 116 0.84 -7.96 2.99
N SER A 117 0.42 -6.76 2.57
CA SER A 117 0.98 -6.07 1.40
C SER A 117 2.50 -5.88 1.53
N GLY A 118 2.96 -5.32 2.66
CA GLY A 118 4.37 -5.04 2.88
C GLY A 118 5.26 -6.29 2.88
N THR A 119 4.75 -7.42 3.41
CA THR A 119 5.50 -8.70 3.32
C THR A 119 5.62 -9.20 1.88
N ALA A 120 4.55 -9.14 1.10
CA ALA A 120 4.54 -9.60 -0.28
C ALA A 120 5.41 -8.71 -1.20
N GLU A 121 5.36 -7.38 -1.01
CA GLU A 121 6.16 -6.40 -1.73
C GLU A 121 7.66 -6.55 -1.43
N SER A 122 8.03 -6.63 -0.15
CA SER A 122 9.42 -6.80 0.28
C SER A 122 10.01 -8.09 -0.26
N ALA A 123 9.26 -9.19 -0.19
CA ALA A 123 9.64 -10.43 -0.82
C ALA A 123 9.83 -10.20 -2.32
N PHE A 124 8.80 -9.76 -3.04
CA PHE A 124 8.82 -9.60 -4.50
C PHE A 124 10.00 -8.76 -5.00
N LEU A 125 10.30 -7.65 -4.32
CA LEU A 125 11.46 -6.82 -4.61
C LEU A 125 12.77 -7.60 -4.46
N GLY A 126 12.87 -8.47 -3.46
CA GLY A 126 13.99 -9.40 -3.28
C GLY A 126 14.18 -10.39 -4.43
N ASP A 127 13.10 -10.87 -5.06
CA ASP A 127 13.16 -11.83 -6.19
C ASP A 127 13.53 -11.19 -7.52
N ILE A 128 13.17 -9.92 -7.72
CA ILE A 128 13.41 -9.21 -8.98
C ILE A 128 14.70 -8.38 -8.98
N THR A 129 15.41 -8.31 -7.84
CA THR A 129 16.68 -7.60 -7.69
C THR A 129 17.86 -8.55 -7.50
N GLU A 130 19.00 -8.23 -8.11
CA GLU A 130 20.23 -8.99 -7.93
C GLU A 130 20.92 -8.59 -6.62
N ARG A 131 21.48 -9.55 -5.87
CA ARG A 131 22.12 -9.27 -4.57
C ARG A 131 23.23 -8.20 -4.65
N ALA A 132 23.95 -8.15 -5.77
CA ALA A 132 25.03 -7.18 -6.00
C ALA A 132 24.52 -5.75 -6.27
N THR A 133 23.32 -5.58 -6.85
CA THR A 133 22.74 -4.27 -7.18
C THR A 133 21.57 -3.87 -6.29
N ARG A 134 21.12 -4.76 -5.39
CA ARG A 134 19.91 -4.58 -4.58
C ARG A 134 19.88 -3.24 -3.85
N GLY A 135 20.98 -2.80 -3.25
CA GLY A 135 21.04 -1.49 -2.58
C GLY A 135 20.78 -0.32 -3.53
N ARG A 136 21.29 -0.38 -4.76
CA ARG A 136 21.06 0.63 -5.80
C ARG A 136 19.62 0.60 -6.30
N ASP A 137 19.05 -0.58 -6.50
CA ASP A 137 17.68 -0.75 -6.99
C ASP A 137 16.66 -0.28 -5.94
N VAL A 138 16.83 -0.69 -4.68
CA VAL A 138 16.02 -0.21 -3.54
C VAL A 138 16.17 1.31 -3.36
N GLY A 139 17.40 1.83 -3.42
CA GLY A 139 17.63 3.28 -3.32
C GLY A 139 16.94 4.08 -4.43
N LYS A 140 16.96 3.57 -5.66
CA LYS A 140 16.24 4.17 -6.79
C LYS A 140 14.73 4.13 -6.57
N LEU A 141 14.20 2.99 -6.13
CA LEU A 141 12.78 2.84 -5.82
C LEU A 141 12.34 3.87 -4.76
N ASN A 142 13.03 3.91 -3.62
CA ASN A 142 12.75 4.84 -2.52
C ASN A 142 12.81 6.32 -2.95
N ALA A 143 13.78 6.68 -3.80
CA ALA A 143 13.89 8.05 -4.30
C ALA A 143 12.67 8.43 -5.16
N ILE A 144 12.26 7.57 -6.08
CA ILE A 144 11.14 7.83 -6.99
C ILE A 144 9.82 7.88 -6.21
N THR A 145 9.58 6.91 -5.33
CA THR A 145 8.37 6.82 -4.52
C THR A 145 8.27 7.95 -3.51
N GLY A 146 9.39 8.32 -2.88
CA GLY A 146 9.47 9.45 -1.97
C GLY A 146 9.14 10.79 -2.65
N ILE A 147 9.65 11.02 -3.87
CA ILE A 147 9.29 12.20 -4.66
C ILE A 147 7.80 12.22 -4.99
N ALA A 148 7.23 11.09 -5.42
CA ALA A 148 5.81 10.99 -5.73
C ALA A 148 4.93 11.28 -4.50
N ALA A 149 5.25 10.71 -3.34
CA ALA A 149 4.55 10.96 -2.09
C ALA A 149 4.65 12.43 -1.64
N ALA A 150 5.83 13.04 -1.77
CA ALA A 150 6.05 14.44 -1.41
C ALA A 150 5.22 15.38 -2.29
N LEU A 151 5.22 15.17 -3.61
CA LEU A 151 4.43 15.96 -4.56
C LEU A 151 2.93 15.84 -4.28
N ALA A 152 2.46 14.63 -4.01
CA ALA A 152 1.09 14.38 -3.58
C ALA A 152 0.73 15.16 -2.31
N MET A 153 1.56 15.07 -1.28
CA MET A 153 1.36 15.77 -0.01
C MET A 153 1.29 17.29 -0.17
N MET A 154 2.18 17.87 -1.00
CA MET A 154 2.18 19.31 -1.30
C MET A 154 0.90 19.74 -2.02
N GLY A 155 0.35 18.91 -2.91
CA GLY A 155 -0.88 19.20 -3.65
C GLY A 155 -2.17 18.87 -2.89
N GLY A 156 -2.12 17.95 -1.93
CA GLY A 156 -3.31 17.41 -1.25
C GLY A 156 -4.12 18.46 -0.48
N GLY A 157 -3.47 19.50 0.03
CA GLY A 157 -4.14 20.56 0.78
C GLY A 157 -5.11 21.37 -0.08
N ILE A 158 -4.79 21.55 -1.36
CA ILE A 158 -5.65 22.22 -2.34
C ILE A 158 -6.92 21.39 -2.58
N LEU A 159 -6.77 20.06 -2.65
CA LEU A 159 -7.90 19.14 -2.85
C LEU A 159 -8.85 19.16 -1.64
N VAL A 160 -8.31 19.04 -0.42
CA VAL A 160 -9.12 19.05 0.80
C VAL A 160 -9.81 20.40 0.98
N GLY A 161 -9.08 21.52 0.79
CA GLY A 161 -9.64 22.85 0.95
C GLY A 161 -10.79 23.18 -0.02
N GLY A 162 -10.80 22.58 -1.21
CA GLY A 162 -11.85 22.81 -2.23
C GLY A 162 -13.01 21.81 -2.22
N PHE A 163 -12.75 20.55 -1.84
CA PHE A 163 -13.68 19.44 -2.05
C PHE A 163 -13.95 18.59 -0.78
N GLY A 164 -13.32 18.93 0.35
CA GLY A 164 -13.42 18.19 1.61
C GLY A 164 -12.59 16.89 1.60
N PHE A 165 -12.66 16.10 2.68
CA PHE A 165 -11.85 14.89 2.84
C PHE A 165 -12.26 13.73 1.93
N ASN A 166 -13.53 13.63 1.54
CA ASN A 166 -14.03 12.50 0.74
C ASN A 166 -13.31 12.37 -0.60
N ILE A 167 -12.88 13.48 -1.22
CA ILE A 167 -12.12 13.43 -2.48
C ILE A 167 -10.80 12.68 -2.33
N ILE A 168 -10.15 12.78 -1.15
CA ILE A 168 -8.90 12.11 -0.86
C ILE A 168 -9.13 10.61 -0.81
N PHE A 169 -10.16 10.16 -0.08
CA PHE A 169 -10.46 8.73 0.01
C PHE A 169 -10.82 8.13 -1.35
N TYR A 170 -11.61 8.83 -2.18
CA TYR A 170 -11.90 8.38 -3.54
C TYR A 170 -10.64 8.32 -4.42
N ALA A 171 -9.79 9.34 -4.37
CA ALA A 171 -8.55 9.38 -5.16
C ALA A 171 -7.58 8.26 -4.73
N VAL A 172 -7.37 8.08 -3.42
CA VAL A 172 -6.49 7.06 -2.88
C VAL A 172 -7.00 5.66 -3.22
N ALA A 173 -8.29 5.39 -3.03
CA ALA A 173 -8.90 4.13 -3.45
C ALA A 173 -8.71 3.85 -4.95
N GLY A 174 -8.92 4.87 -5.80
CA GLY A 174 -8.69 4.78 -7.24
C GLY A 174 -7.23 4.47 -7.61
N PHE A 175 -6.26 5.07 -6.93
CA PHE A 175 -4.84 4.80 -7.17
C PHE A 175 -4.43 3.39 -6.73
N PHE A 176 -4.93 2.91 -5.58
CA PHE A 176 -4.69 1.52 -5.15
C PHE A 176 -5.30 0.52 -6.13
N PHE A 177 -6.52 0.79 -6.63
CA PHE A 177 -7.13 -0.02 -7.68
C PHE A 177 -6.30 -0.02 -8.98
N LEU A 178 -5.84 1.16 -9.43
CA LEU A 178 -4.99 1.28 -10.61
C LEU A 178 -3.67 0.53 -10.45
N SER A 179 -3.06 0.60 -9.26
CA SER A 179 -1.87 -0.16 -8.92
C SER A 179 -2.13 -1.67 -8.99
N ALA A 180 -3.25 -2.16 -8.44
CA ALA A 180 -3.64 -3.56 -8.55
C ALA A 180 -3.77 -4.02 -10.02
N VAL A 181 -4.39 -3.20 -10.87
CA VAL A 181 -4.51 -3.47 -12.32
C VAL A 181 -3.13 -3.52 -12.98
N LEU A 182 -2.22 -2.60 -12.65
CA LEU A 182 -0.87 -2.58 -13.20
C LEU A 182 -0.06 -3.83 -12.78
N LEU A 183 -0.21 -4.28 -11.54
CA LEU A 183 0.42 -5.49 -11.03
C LEU A 183 -0.06 -6.76 -11.75
N LEU A 184 -1.25 -6.77 -12.35
CA LEU A 184 -1.71 -7.89 -13.20
C LEU A 184 -0.81 -8.12 -14.42
N LEU A 185 -0.01 -7.13 -14.83
CA LEU A 185 0.93 -7.26 -15.94
C LEU A 185 2.23 -7.98 -15.56
N ILE A 186 2.49 -8.18 -14.26
CA ILE A 186 3.66 -8.94 -13.79
C ILE A 186 3.57 -10.38 -14.28
N LYS A 187 4.68 -10.87 -14.86
CA LYS A 187 4.81 -12.27 -15.28
C LYS A 187 5.53 -13.05 -14.18
N GLU A 188 4.76 -13.79 -13.39
CA GLU A 188 5.28 -14.66 -12.34
C GLU A 188 5.44 -16.09 -12.88
N LYS A 189 6.65 -16.66 -12.75
CA LYS A 189 6.85 -18.08 -13.02
C LYS A 189 6.60 -18.79 -11.70
N ARG A 190 5.43 -19.43 -11.53
CA ARG A 190 5.15 -20.25 -10.34
C ARG A 190 6.32 -21.21 -10.14
N MET A 191 7.00 -21.14 -9.00
CA MET A 191 7.91 -22.22 -8.64
C MET A 191 7.05 -23.47 -8.44
N PRO A 192 7.44 -24.64 -8.97
CA PRO A 192 6.73 -25.87 -8.69
C PRO A 192 6.64 -26.04 -7.17
N THR A 193 5.44 -26.29 -6.67
CA THR A 193 5.27 -26.78 -5.29
C THR A 193 6.17 -28.00 -5.15
N ALA A 194 7.05 -27.98 -4.15
CA ALA A 194 7.75 -29.19 -3.73
C ALA A 194 6.69 -30.10 -3.11
N GLU A 195 6.09 -30.95 -3.95
CA GLU A 195 5.33 -32.13 -3.54
C GLU A 195 6.30 -33.27 -3.21
#